data_AF-A0AAN5CUI6-F1
#
_entry.id   AF-A0AAN5CUI6-F1
#
_cell.length_a   1.000
_cell.length_b   1.000
_cell.length_c   1.000
_cell.angle_alpha   90.00
_cell.angle_beta   90.00
_cell.angle_gamma   90.00
#
_symmetry.space_group_name_H-M   'P 1'
#
loop_
_entity.id
_entity.type
_entity.pdbx_description
1 polymer ?
#
loop_
_entity_poly.entity_id
_entity_poly.type
_entity_poly.pdbx_seq_one_letter_code
_entity_poly.pdbx_strand_id
1 'polypeptide(L)'
;TGDDSSGVNLVQQHTACGLWNVKLRHGQVYINSFCMRDKCLRPNQDGTVDLSGLVNGASWIPETDEGISWYFKSLFGGYLSPQSANFSTLRSTEI
;
A
#
# COMPACT_ATOMS: atom_id res chain seq x y z
N THR A 1 22.91 9.20 24.35
CA THR A 1 21.68 8.37 24.42
C THR A 1 20.50 9.28 24.28
N GLY A 2 19.71 9.11 23.22
CA GLY A 2 18.54 9.93 22.92
C GLY A 2 18.19 9.80 21.46
N ASP A 3 17.56 8.67 21.13
CA ASP A 3 17.08 8.33 19.79
C ASP A 3 15.90 9.27 19.45
N ASP A 4 16.16 10.22 18.54
CA ASP A 4 15.21 11.22 18.08
C ASP A 4 14.33 10.62 16.98
N SER A 5 13.41 9.74 17.39
CA SER A 5 12.36 9.23 16.51
C SER A 5 11.30 10.31 16.32
N SER A 6 11.55 11.23 15.38
CA SER A 6 10.59 12.24 14.95
C SER A 6 9.39 11.56 14.28
N GLY A 7 8.37 11.21 15.06
CA GLY A 7 7.11 10.68 14.55
C GLY A 7 6.38 11.73 13.72
N VAL A 8 6.28 11.51 12.41
CA VAL A 8 5.50 12.38 11.52
C VAL A 8 4.01 12.21 11.83
N ASN A 9 3.37 13.27 12.32
CA ASN A 9 1.93 13.30 12.57
C ASN A 9 1.18 13.63 11.26
N LEU A 10 0.72 12.59 10.56
CA LEU A 10 -0.04 12.69 9.30
C LEU A 10 -1.54 13.01 9.49
N VAL A 11 -2.00 13.34 10.71
CA VAL A 11 -3.43 13.33 11.07
C VAL A 11 -4.13 14.68 10.86
N GLN A 12 -3.45 15.73 10.42
CA GLN A 12 -4.03 17.08 10.57
C GLN A 12 -5.20 17.41 9.62
N GLN A 13 -5.50 16.60 8.58
CA GLN A 13 -6.61 16.89 7.64
C GLN A 13 -7.34 15.66 7.04
N HIS A 14 -7.00 14.43 7.41
CA HIS A 14 -7.64 13.25 6.81
C HIS A 14 -8.78 12.72 7.68
N THR A 15 -9.92 12.40 7.05
CA THR A 15 -10.96 11.62 7.71
C THR A 15 -10.39 10.27 8.13
N ALA A 16 -10.97 9.62 9.16
CA ALA A 16 -10.51 8.30 9.61
C ALA A 16 -10.40 7.27 8.48
N CYS A 17 -11.18 7.42 7.39
CA CYS A 17 -11.13 6.55 6.22
C CYS A 17 -10.04 6.87 5.20
N GLY A 18 -9.40 8.04 5.30
CA GLY A 18 -8.19 8.36 4.55
C GLY A 18 -6.92 7.77 5.17
N LEU A 19 -7.00 7.23 6.40
CA LEU A 19 -5.88 6.63 7.11
C LEU A 19 -5.76 5.14 6.82
N TRP A 20 -4.52 4.67 6.66
CA TRP A 20 -4.18 3.27 6.40
C TRP A 20 -3.07 2.81 7.34
N ASN A 21 -3.20 1.58 7.85
CA ASN A 21 -2.19 0.94 8.68
C ASN A 21 -1.37 -0.02 7.81
N VAL A 22 -0.06 0.18 7.75
CA VAL A 22 0.86 -0.72 7.06
C VAL A 22 1.41 -1.74 8.06
N LYS A 23 1.25 -3.03 7.78
CA LYS A 23 1.70 -4.13 8.65
C LYS A 23 2.60 -5.09 7.88
N LEU A 24 3.77 -5.38 8.41
CA LEU A 24 4.67 -6.40 7.88
C LEU A 24 4.42 -7.75 8.57
N ARG A 25 4.24 -8.82 7.79
CA ARG A 25 4.08 -10.21 8.27
C ARG A 25 4.76 -11.17 7.30
N HIS A 26 5.74 -11.95 7.77
CA HIS A 26 6.45 -12.94 6.95
C HIS A 26 7.02 -12.39 5.63
N GLY A 27 7.62 -11.19 5.66
CA GLY A 27 8.18 -10.54 4.46
C GLY A 27 7.15 -9.89 3.52
N GLN A 28 5.87 -9.96 3.88
CA GLN A 28 4.77 -9.37 3.12
C GLN A 28 4.14 -8.18 3.84
N VAL A 29 3.69 -7.20 3.08
CA VAL A 29 3.02 -6.00 3.58
C VAL A 29 1.51 -6.11 3.40
N TYR A 30 0.76 -5.74 4.43
CA TYR A 30 -0.68 -5.63 4.44
C TYR A 30 -1.05 -4.17 4.71
N ILE A 31 -1.87 -3.59 3.84
CA ILE A 31 -2.30 -2.19 3.93
C ILE A 31 -3.76 -2.17 4.37
N ASN A 32 -3.98 -2.00 5.67
CA ASN A 32 -5.29 -2.13 6.30
C ASN A 32 -5.99 -0.79 6.41
N SER A 33 -7.28 -0.74 6.13
CA SER A 33 -8.09 0.45 6.40
C SER A 33 -8.10 0.74 7.90
N PHE A 34 -7.98 2.02 8.26
CA PHE A 34 -8.14 2.44 9.65
C PHE A 34 -9.61 2.46 10.07
N CYS A 35 -10.51 2.94 9.21
CA CYS A 35 -11.93 3.09 9.56
C CYS A 35 -12.77 1.82 9.32
N MET A 36 -12.38 0.96 8.37
CA MET A 36 -13.06 -0.31 8.10
C MET A 36 -12.30 -1.45 8.75
N ARG A 37 -12.81 -1.94 9.88
CA ARG A 37 -12.22 -3.09 10.57
C ARG A 37 -12.09 -4.28 9.63
N ASP A 38 -10.96 -4.98 9.78
CA ASP A 38 -10.63 -6.19 9.03
C ASP A 38 -10.60 -6.03 7.51
N LYS A 39 -10.56 -4.80 6.97
CA LYS A 39 -10.38 -4.54 5.54
C LYS A 39 -8.94 -4.17 5.21
N CYS A 40 -8.44 -4.70 4.10
CA CYS A 40 -7.15 -4.36 3.54
C CYS A 40 -7.20 -4.28 2.02
N LEU A 41 -6.25 -3.54 1.45
CA LEU A 41 -6.06 -3.47 0.00
C LEU A 41 -5.59 -4.83 -0.53
N ARG A 42 -6.32 -5.36 -1.50
CA ARG A 42 -5.97 -6.59 -2.20
C ARG A 42 -5.71 -6.32 -3.67
N PRO A 43 -4.54 -6.72 -4.21
CA PRO A 43 -4.33 -6.73 -5.64
C PRO A 43 -5.13 -7.88 -6.27
N ASN A 44 -5.72 -7.62 -7.43
CA ASN A 44 -6.39 -8.62 -8.25
C ASN A 44 -5.56 -8.92 -9.51
N GLN A 45 -5.77 -10.09 -10.10
CA GLN A 45 -5.04 -10.52 -11.31
C GLN A 45 -5.33 -9.64 -12.53
N ASP A 46 -6.49 -8.98 -12.57
CA ASP A 46 -6.88 -8.04 -13.63
C ASP A 46 -6.23 -6.65 -13.47
N GLY A 47 -5.34 -6.47 -12.48
CA GLY A 47 -4.67 -5.21 -12.19
C GLY A 47 -5.50 -4.23 -11.35
N THR A 48 -6.73 -4.58 -10.98
CA THR A 48 -7.53 -3.76 -10.06
C THR A 48 -7.09 -3.96 -8.62
N VAL A 49 -7.48 -3.01 -7.76
CA VAL A 49 -7.28 -3.09 -6.30
C VAL A 49 -8.62 -2.90 -5.64
N ASP A 50 -8.99 -3.82 -4.76
CA ASP A 50 -10.21 -3.75 -3.98
C ASP A 50 -9.96 -3.84 -2.47
N LEU A 51 -11.06 -3.76 -1.71
CA LEU A 51 -11.06 -3.97 -0.27
C LEU A 51 -11.55 -5.38 0.05
N SER A 52 -10.69 -6.16 0.68
CA SER A 52 -11.01 -7.53 1.08
C SER A 52 -10.72 -7.75 2.57
N GLY A 53 -11.12 -8.92 3.10
CA GLY A 53 -10.66 -9.36 4.40
C GLY A 53 -9.17 -9.69 4.42
N LEU A 54 -8.61 -10.01 5.59
CA LEU A 54 -7.26 -10.59 5.70
C LEU A 54 -7.26 -12.04 5.18
N VAL A 55 -7.27 -12.20 3.85
CA VAL A 55 -7.23 -13.49 3.16
C VAL A 55 -5.92 -13.64 2.38
N ASN A 56 -5.55 -14.89 2.06
CA ASN A 56 -4.40 -15.17 1.19
C ASN A 56 -4.52 -14.37 -0.12
N GLY A 57 -3.44 -13.68 -0.49
CA GLY A 57 -3.39 -12.84 -1.70
C GLY A 57 -3.62 -11.35 -1.46
N ALA A 58 -4.05 -10.93 -0.26
CA ALA A 58 -4.18 -9.51 0.10
C ALA A 58 -2.85 -8.86 0.57
N SER A 59 -1.73 -9.41 0.08
CA SER A 59 -0.37 -9.04 0.46
C SER A 59 0.38 -8.35 -0.65
N TRP A 60 1.27 -7.44 -0.27
CA TRP A 60 2.12 -6.68 -1.15
C TRP A 60 3.60 -6.98 -0.86
N ILE A 61 4.42 -6.96 -1.89
CA ILE A 61 5.88 -7.08 -1.78
C ILE A 61 6.43 -5.65 -1.73
N PRO A 62 7.05 -5.23 -0.63
CA PRO A 62 7.73 -3.94 -0.59
C PRO A 62 9.00 -4.02 -1.45
N GLU A 63 9.17 -3.07 -2.37
CA GLU A 63 10.40 -2.88 -3.15
C GLU A 63 10.91 -1.46 -2.92
N THR A 64 12.21 -1.25 -3.13
CA THR A 64 12.85 0.07 -3.04
C THR A 64 13.62 0.36 -4.31
N ASP A 65 13.49 1.58 -4.81
CA ASP A 65 14.40 2.11 -5.85
C ASP A 65 15.57 2.79 -5.15
N GLU A 66 16.71 2.10 -5.10
CA GLU A 66 17.98 2.56 -4.51
C GLU A 66 17.86 3.17 -3.10
N GLY A 67 16.85 2.75 -2.32
CA GLY A 67 16.55 3.26 -0.98
C GLY A 67 15.90 4.65 -0.94
N ILE A 68 15.60 5.27 -2.09
CA ILE A 68 15.01 6.61 -2.18
C ILE A 68 13.48 6.53 -2.08
N SER A 69 12.88 5.60 -2.81
CA SER A 69 11.42 5.45 -2.89
C SER A 69 10.99 4.03 -2.58
N TRP A 70 9.85 3.89 -1.92
CA TRP A 70 9.21 2.59 -1.64
C TRP A 70 8.03 2.36 -2.57
N TYR A 71 7.91 1.13 -3.05
CA TYR A 71 6.81 0.67 -3.88
C TYR A 71 6.19 -0.58 -3.29
N PHE A 72 4.91 -0.79 -3.58
CA PHE A 72 4.20 -2.00 -3.20
C PHE A 72 3.84 -2.78 -4.46
N LYS A 73 4.56 -3.87 -4.70
CA LYS A 73 4.32 -4.74 -5.85
C LYS A 73 3.32 -5.83 -5.50
N SER A 74 2.40 -6.07 -6.42
CA SER A 74 1.46 -7.18 -6.34
C SER A 74 2.15 -8.49 -6.69
N LEU A 75 1.57 -9.59 -6.22
CA LEU A 75 1.95 -10.95 -6.62
C LEU A 75 1.73 -11.21 -8.13
N PHE A 76 0.98 -10.33 -8.81
CA PHE A 76 0.66 -10.40 -10.23
C PHE A 76 1.57 -9.51 -11.10
N GLY A 77 2.60 -8.89 -10.51
CA GLY A 77 3.64 -8.14 -11.24
C GLY A 77 3.40 -6.64 -11.40
N GLY A 78 2.20 -6.13 -11.14
CA GLY A 78 1.90 -4.68 -11.15
C GLY A 78 2.21 -3.99 -9.82
N TYR A 79 2.35 -2.67 -9.83
CA TYR A 79 2.61 -1.83 -8.64
C TYR A 79 1.35 -1.10 -8.18
N LEU A 80 1.19 -0.96 -6.87
CA LEU A 80 0.17 -0.09 -6.30
C LEU A 80 0.45 1.35 -6.72
N SER A 81 -0.47 1.95 -7.44
CA SER A 81 -0.41 3.35 -7.83
C SER A 81 -1.74 4.02 -7.52
N PRO A 82 -1.73 5.28 -7.08
CA PRO A 82 -2.95 6.07 -7.09
C PRO A 82 -3.35 6.26 -8.55
N GLN A 83 -4.56 5.83 -8.92
CA GLN A 83 -5.09 6.16 -10.23
C GLN A 83 -5.30 7.69 -10.26
N SER A 84 -4.47 8.41 -11.01
CA SER A 84 -4.80 9.79 -11.33
C SER A 84 -6.10 9.71 -12.14
N ALA A 85 -7.13 10.44 -11.71
CA ALA A 85 -8.48 10.33 -12.24
C ALA A 85 -8.62 10.74 -13.73
N ASN A 86 -7.52 10.84 -14.50
CA ASN A 86 -7.51 11.21 -15.91
C ASN A 86 -6.57 10.36 -16.81
N PHE A 87 -6.02 9.22 -16.37
CA PHE A 87 -5.26 8.35 -17.29
C PHE A 87 -5.69 6.88 -17.24
N SER A 88 -6.46 6.49 -18.25
CA SER A 88 -6.73 5.10 -18.65
C SER A 88 -5.47 4.51 -19.28
N THR A 89 -4.44 4.16 -18.50
CA THR A 89 -3.39 3.20 -18.88
C THR A 89 -2.42 2.95 -17.72
N LEU A 90 -2.33 1.71 -17.25
CA LEU A 90 -1.18 1.23 -16.47
C LEU A 90 0.06 1.32 -17.39
N ARG A 91 0.99 2.22 -17.09
CA ARG A 91 2.33 2.14 -17.67
C ARG A 91 3.18 1.23 -16.82
N SER A 92 3.56 0.10 -17.40
CA SER A 92 4.75 -0.65 -17.00
C SER A 92 5.94 0.28 -17.22
N THR A 93 6.54 0.78 -16.15
CA THR A 93 7.87 1.36 -16.24
C THR A 93 8.81 0.31 -15.68
N GLU A 94 9.52 -0.37 -16.59
CA GLU A 94 10.72 -1.13 -16.25
C GLU A 94 11.78 -0.12 -15.80
N ILE A 95 12.43 -0.38 -14.67
CA ILE A 95 13.71 0.23 -14.28
C ILE A 95 14.79 -0.82 -14.56
#